data_AF-A0AAN8X3T0-F1
#
_entry.id   AF-A0AAN8X3T0-F1
#
_cell.length_a   1.000
_cell.length_b   1.000
_cell.length_c   1.000
_cell.angle_alpha   90.00
_cell.angle_beta   90.00
_cell.angle_gamma   90.00
#
_symmetry.space_group_name_H-M   'P 1'
#
loop_
_entity.id
_entity.type
_entity.pdbx_description
1 polymer ?
#
loop_
_entity_poly.entity_id
_entity_poly.type
_entity_poly.pdbx_seq_one_letter_code
_entity_poly.pdbx_strand_id
1 'polypeptide(L)'
;MSCVSIVAGLVMIIMLAVMVEASGMVVSKPGRGPHFDTSITEYINERTCWTGEVCKTEFQTEFRCKCPKWYWCRSPGRYYHAYCTMSALGYIWLQPGGLRPEDTLQEFE
;
A
#
# COMPACT_ATOMS: atom_id res chain seq x y z
N MET A 1 -16.86 -54.44 -13.16
CA MET A 1 -17.00 -52.97 -13.28
C MET A 1 -17.01 -52.24 -11.93
N SER A 2 -17.33 -52.89 -10.80
CA SER A 2 -17.40 -52.23 -9.49
C SER A 2 -16.05 -51.83 -8.89
N CYS A 3 -14.98 -52.61 -9.10
CA CYS A 3 -13.67 -52.33 -8.49
C CYS A 3 -13.00 -51.06 -9.04
N VAL A 4 -13.19 -50.77 -10.33
CA VAL A 4 -12.58 -49.60 -11.00
C VAL A 4 -13.18 -48.30 -10.47
N SER A 5 -14.48 -48.27 -10.21
CA SER A 5 -15.17 -47.11 -9.63
C SER A 5 -14.78 -46.86 -8.17
N ILE A 6 -14.54 -47.91 -7.39
CA ILE A 6 -14.09 -47.80 -5.99
C ILE A 6 -12.66 -47.24 -5.94
N VAL A 7 -11.76 -47.76 -6.80
CA VAL A 7 -10.38 -47.28 -6.88
C VAL A 7 -10.33 -45.81 -7.36
N ALA A 8 -11.14 -45.45 -8.36
CA ALA A 8 -11.24 -44.06 -8.82
C ALA A 8 -11.75 -43.12 -7.72
N GLY A 9 -12.73 -43.56 -6.92
CA GLY A 9 -13.24 -42.79 -5.78
C GLY A 9 -12.20 -42.58 -4.68
N LEU A 10 -11.43 -43.62 -4.33
CA LEU A 10 -10.35 -43.50 -3.33
C LEU A 10 -9.23 -42.57 -3.81
N VAL A 11 -8.86 -42.63 -5.09
CA VAL A 11 -7.85 -41.71 -5.67
C VAL A 11 -8.35 -40.26 -5.63
N MET A 12 -9.62 -40.02 -5.95
CA MET A 12 -10.21 -38.67 -5.85
C MET A 12 -10.19 -38.12 -4.42
N ILE A 13 -10.49 -38.96 -3.42
CA ILE A 13 -10.46 -38.56 -2.00
C ILE A 13 -9.03 -38.25 -1.55
N ILE A 14 -8.05 -39.07 -1.94
CA ILE A 14 -6.63 -38.84 -1.62
C ILE A 14 -6.14 -37.55 -2.28
N MET A 15 -6.50 -37.29 -3.54
CA MET A 15 -6.15 -36.04 -4.23
C MET A 15 -6.77 -34.82 -3.54
N LEU A 16 -8.02 -34.90 -3.08
CA LEU A 16 -8.66 -33.83 -2.32
C LEU A 16 -7.95 -33.57 -0.98
N ALA A 17 -7.57 -34.62 -0.26
CA ALA A 17 -6.83 -34.48 1.00
C ALA A 17 -5.47 -33.81 0.79
N VAL A 18 -4.73 -34.18 -0.26
CA VAL A 18 -3.43 -33.55 -0.60
C VAL A 18 -3.59 -32.07 -0.96
N MET A 19 -4.67 -31.69 -1.65
CA MET A 19 -4.96 -30.29 -1.99
C MET A 19 -5.30 -29.44 -0.75
N VAL A 20 -5.90 -30.05 0.27
CA VAL A 20 -6.22 -29.35 1.54
C VAL A 20 -4.95 -29.05 2.34
N GLU A 21 -3.98 -29.96 2.41
CA GLU A 21 -2.70 -29.72 3.11
C GLU A 21 -1.79 -28.74 2.36
N ALA A 22 -1.88 -28.67 1.03
CA ALA A 22 -1.18 -27.68 0.21
C ALA A 22 -1.71 -26.25 0.40
N SER A 23 -2.88 -26.08 1.02
CA SER A 23 -3.42 -24.78 1.44
C SER A 23 -2.87 -24.33 2.80
N GLY A 24 -1.62 -24.70 3.10
CA GLY A 24 -0.85 -24.13 4.20
C GLY A 24 -0.94 -22.61 4.14
N MET A 25 -1.65 -22.05 5.10
CA MET A 25 -1.92 -20.63 5.24
C MET A 25 -0.59 -19.88 5.20
N VAL A 26 -0.34 -19.17 4.09
CA VAL A 26 0.59 -18.06 4.11
C VAL A 26 -0.08 -17.02 5.02
N VAL A 27 0.23 -17.10 6.31
CA VAL A 27 0.02 -16.00 7.25
C VAL A 27 0.94 -14.90 6.77
N SER A 28 0.46 -14.15 5.78
CA SER A 28 0.97 -12.84 5.45
C SER A 28 0.89 -12.05 6.75
N LYS A 29 2.05 -11.86 7.38
CA LYS A 29 2.26 -10.91 8.48
C LYS A 29 1.38 -9.68 8.17
N PRO A 30 0.57 -9.15 9.10
CA PRO A 30 -0.16 -7.93 8.83
C PRO A 30 0.89 -6.88 8.46
N GLY A 31 0.97 -6.58 7.16
CA GLY A 31 1.87 -5.59 6.65
C GLY A 31 1.48 -4.31 7.36
N ARG A 32 2.40 -3.77 8.15
CA ARG A 32 2.31 -2.44 8.75
C ARG A 32 1.70 -1.54 7.67
N GLY A 33 0.52 -0.97 7.95
CA GLY A 33 -0.18 -0.09 7.03
C GLY A 33 0.72 1.08 6.58
N PRO A 34 0.21 1.94 5.69
CA PRO A 34 0.97 3.12 5.27
C PRO A 34 1.55 3.84 6.49
N HIS A 35 2.86 4.08 6.48
CA HIS A 35 3.51 4.80 7.57
C HIS A 35 3.47 6.28 7.24
N PHE A 36 2.81 7.07 8.08
CA PHE A 36 2.66 8.49 7.89
C PHE A 36 3.74 9.27 8.63
N ASP A 37 4.43 10.14 7.89
CA ASP A 37 5.42 11.07 8.42
C ASP A 37 4.90 12.51 8.31
N THR A 38 4.85 13.21 9.44
CA THR A 38 4.37 14.60 9.59
C THR A 38 5.50 15.62 9.63
N SER A 39 6.74 15.25 9.30
CA SER A 39 7.90 16.15 9.39
C SER A 39 7.87 17.35 8.41
N ILE A 40 6.81 17.55 7.63
CA ILE A 40 6.73 18.61 6.63
C ILE A 40 6.11 19.84 7.25
N THR A 41 6.88 20.91 7.28
CA THR A 41 6.44 22.20 7.78
C THR A 41 6.22 23.22 6.67
N GLU A 42 6.99 23.15 5.57
CA GLU A 42 7.08 24.24 4.59
C GLU A 42 7.29 23.76 3.14
N TYR A 43 7.04 24.67 2.19
CA TYR A 43 7.13 24.48 0.75
C TYR A 43 8.02 25.54 0.08
N ILE A 44 8.95 25.11 -0.76
CA ILE A 44 9.83 25.96 -1.59
C ILE A 44 9.00 26.80 -2.57
N ASN A 45 8.05 26.17 -3.28
CA ASN A 45 7.16 26.85 -4.22
C ASN A 45 5.71 26.41 -4.00
N GLU A 46 4.80 27.38 -3.96
CA GLU A 46 3.37 27.11 -3.84
C GLU A 46 2.73 26.85 -5.21
N ARG A 47 2.90 25.62 -5.69
CA ARG A 47 2.18 25.12 -6.88
C ARG A 47 1.59 23.74 -6.61
N THR A 48 0.46 23.45 -7.24
CA THR A 48 -0.14 22.12 -7.22
C THR A 48 0.67 21.19 -8.13
N CYS A 49 1.05 20.02 -7.62
CA CYS A 49 1.74 19.00 -8.40
C CYS A 49 0.77 18.01 -9.05
N TRP A 50 1.20 17.42 -10.15
CA TRP A 50 0.46 16.35 -10.82
C TRP A 50 0.90 14.97 -10.33
N THR A 51 0.09 13.96 -10.64
CA THR A 51 0.41 12.55 -10.33
C THR A 51 1.75 12.15 -10.94
N GLY A 52 2.64 11.58 -10.12
CA GLY A 52 3.98 11.18 -10.50
C GLY A 52 5.00 12.33 -10.52
N GLU A 53 4.62 13.55 -10.15
CA GLU A 53 5.55 14.68 -10.07
C GLU A 53 6.39 14.61 -8.78
N VAL A 54 7.67 15.00 -8.89
CA VAL A 54 8.62 15.06 -7.77
C VAL A 54 8.26 16.23 -6.84
N CYS A 55 7.84 15.90 -5.63
CA CYS A 55 7.46 16.84 -4.59
C CYS A 55 8.56 17.07 -3.54
N LYS A 56 9.41 16.08 -3.31
CA LYS A 56 10.59 16.19 -2.43
C LYS A 56 11.79 15.54 -3.11
N THR A 57 12.91 16.24 -3.14
CA THR A 57 14.20 15.67 -3.58
C THR A 57 15.04 15.29 -2.38
N GLU A 58 15.98 14.38 -2.57
CA GLU A 58 16.97 14.05 -1.57
C GLU A 58 17.68 15.31 -1.04
N PHE A 59 18.04 15.29 0.24
CA PHE A 59 18.77 16.34 0.94
C PHE A 59 18.08 17.71 1.07
N GLN A 60 16.89 17.90 0.50
CA GLN A 60 16.07 19.10 0.75
C GLN A 60 15.16 18.89 1.95
N THR A 61 15.08 19.90 2.82
CA THR A 61 14.21 19.93 4.00
C THR A 61 12.77 20.30 3.62
N GLU A 62 12.59 21.02 2.53
CA GLU A 62 11.30 21.58 2.09
C GLU A 62 10.75 20.87 0.83
N PHE A 63 9.43 20.94 0.66
CA PHE A 63 8.75 20.39 -0.52
C PHE A 63 8.71 21.39 -1.67
N ARG A 64 8.86 20.95 -2.92
CA ARG A 64 8.80 21.84 -4.10
C ARG A 64 7.38 22.26 -4.49
N CYS A 65 6.36 21.52 -4.07
CA CYS A 65 4.98 21.69 -4.49
C CYS A 65 3.99 21.02 -3.51
N LYS A 66 2.73 21.45 -3.57
CA LYS A 66 1.58 20.92 -2.79
C LYS A 66 0.88 19.82 -3.58
N CYS A 67 0.48 18.75 -2.91
CA CYS A 67 -0.24 17.61 -3.47
C CYS A 67 -1.75 17.97 -3.38
N PRO A 68 -2.58 17.69 -4.40
CA PRO A 68 -4.03 17.90 -4.30
C PRO A 68 -4.64 17.09 -3.16
N LYS A 69 -5.82 17.48 -2.65
CA LYS A 69 -6.49 16.81 -1.50
C LYS A 69 -6.72 15.29 -1.70
N TRP A 70 -6.82 14.83 -2.94
CA TRP A 70 -7.04 13.44 -3.30
C TRP A 70 -5.75 12.66 -3.61
N TYR A 71 -4.58 13.28 -3.40
CA TYR A 71 -3.27 12.67 -3.58
C TYR A 71 -2.38 12.91 -2.36
N TRP A 72 -1.35 12.08 -2.21
CA TRP A 72 -0.33 12.23 -1.19
C TRP A 72 1.06 12.09 -1.80
N CYS A 73 2.04 12.62 -1.08
CA CYS A 73 3.41 12.53 -1.52
C CYS A 73 4.07 11.29 -0.87
N ARG A 74 4.75 10.44 -1.67
CA ARG A 74 5.22 9.11 -1.27
C ARG A 74 6.65 8.81 -1.72
N SER A 75 7.45 8.08 -0.94
CA SER A 75 8.85 7.76 -1.29
C SER A 75 9.30 6.36 -0.84
N PRO A 76 10.32 5.81 -1.51
CA PRO A 76 11.18 4.76 -0.98
C PRO A 76 12.12 5.26 0.14
N GLY A 77 12.61 4.36 1.00
CA GLY A 77 13.43 4.70 2.17
C GLY A 77 14.93 4.93 1.91
N ARG A 78 15.61 5.38 2.99
CA ARG A 78 17.03 5.73 3.20
C ARG A 78 17.58 6.99 2.50
N TYR A 79 17.12 7.35 1.31
CA TYR A 79 17.31 8.68 0.70
C TYR A 79 16.08 8.97 -0.16
N TYR A 80 15.38 10.06 0.15
CA TYR A 80 13.97 10.19 -0.22
C TYR A 80 13.77 10.94 -1.53
N HIS A 81 12.93 10.39 -2.40
CA HIS A 81 12.27 11.12 -3.48
C HIS A 81 10.77 10.94 -3.29
N ALA A 82 10.09 12.00 -2.89
CA ALA A 82 8.65 11.95 -2.69
C ALA A 82 7.93 12.32 -4.00
N TYR A 83 7.00 11.49 -4.43
CA TYR A 83 6.17 11.68 -5.61
C TYR A 83 4.69 11.72 -5.24
N CYS A 84 3.92 12.55 -5.92
CA CYS A 84 2.47 12.61 -5.77
C CYS A 84 1.80 11.34 -6.33
N THR A 85 1.14 10.51 -5.53
CA THR A 85 0.50 9.27 -6.00
C THR A 85 -0.56 8.76 -5.02
N MET A 86 -1.46 7.89 -5.49
CA MET A 86 -2.39 7.13 -4.65
C MET A 86 -1.80 5.73 -4.42
N SER A 87 -1.30 5.42 -3.23
CA SER A 87 -0.90 4.04 -2.87
C SER A 87 -0.93 3.68 -1.38
N ALA A 88 -1.29 2.43 -1.09
CA ALA A 88 -1.41 1.85 0.26
C ALA A 88 -0.10 1.29 0.85
N LEU A 89 1.04 1.34 0.16
CA LEU A 89 2.28 0.71 0.64
C LEU A 89 3.39 1.75 0.88
N GLY A 90 4.19 1.64 1.95
CA GLY A 90 5.40 2.47 2.15
C GLY A 90 5.23 3.85 2.83
N TYR A 91 6.27 4.68 2.67
CA TYR A 91 6.48 6.08 3.05
C TYR A 91 5.39 7.06 2.60
N ILE A 92 4.39 7.46 3.40
CA ILE A 92 3.48 8.57 3.06
C ILE A 92 3.82 9.80 3.89
N TRP A 93 3.92 10.97 3.25
CA TRP A 93 4.00 12.22 3.99
C TRP A 93 2.70 12.99 4.01
N LEU A 94 2.45 13.60 5.16
CA LEU A 94 1.32 14.47 5.40
C LEU A 94 1.70 15.92 5.16
N GLN A 95 0.85 16.58 4.38
CA GLN A 95 0.98 17.99 4.05
C GLN A 95 0.40 18.86 5.16
N PRO A 96 0.92 20.07 5.40
CA PRO A 96 0.23 21.06 6.20
C PRO A 96 -1.20 21.26 5.71
N GLY A 97 -2.18 20.84 6.52
CA GLY A 97 -3.62 20.88 6.20
C GLY A 97 -4.16 19.73 5.33
N GLY A 98 -3.36 18.69 5.06
CA GLY A 98 -3.80 17.47 4.38
C GLY A 98 -4.58 16.55 5.32
N LEU A 99 -5.61 15.88 4.79
CA LEU A 99 -6.36 14.86 5.54
C LEU A 99 -5.60 13.54 5.52
N ARG A 100 -5.56 12.85 6.65
CA ARG A 100 -5.05 11.48 6.68
C ARG A 100 -6.10 10.54 6.10
N PRO A 101 -5.71 9.37 5.57
CA PRO A 101 -6.68 8.36 5.12
C PRO A 101 -7.67 7.92 6.20
N GLU A 102 -7.29 7.96 7.48
CA GLU A 102 -8.23 7.72 8.58
C GLU A 102 -9.34 8.79 8.64
N ASP A 103 -9.03 10.03 8.29
CA ASP A 103 -9.99 11.14 8.31
C ASP A 103 -10.96 11.08 7.11
N THR A 104 -10.60 10.37 6.03
CA THR A 104 -11.45 10.18 4.83
C THR A 104 -12.37 8.96 4.95
N LEU A 105 -11.96 7.94 5.71
CA LEU A 105 -12.78 6.75 5.98
C LEU A 105 -13.97 7.06 6.89
N GLN A 106 -13.90 8.16 7.65
CA GLN A 106 -14.97 8.60 8.55
C GLN A 106 -16.12 9.34 7.82
N GLU A 107 -15.97 9.63 6.52
CA GLU A 107 -17.06 10.19 5.68
C GLU A 107 -17.97 9.12 5.04
N PHE A 108 -17.68 7.83 5.24
CA PHE A 108 -18.47 6.71 4.68
C PHE A 108 -19.24 5.89 5.72
N GLU A 109 -19.34 6.34 6.97
CA GLU A 109 -20.24 5.81 8.01
C GLU A 109 -21.43 6.74 8.30
#